data_AF-A0A4Y2X9X6-F1
#
_entry.id   AF-A0A4Y2X9X6-F1
#
_cell.length_a   1.000
_cell.length_b   1.000
_cell.length_c   1.000
_cell.angle_alpha   90.00
_cell.angle_beta   90.00
_cell.angle_gamma   90.00
#
_symmetry.space_group_name_H-M   'P 1'
#
loop_
_entity.id
_entity.type
_entity.pdbx_description
1 polymer ?
#
loop_
_entity_poly.entity_id
_entity_poly.type
_entity_poly.pdbx_seq_one_letter_code
_entity_poly.pdbx_strand_id
1 'polypeptide(L)' 'MSGYSITIKVIIVIIVLIESGAPGEGFNGGGRCGTGEWSCYSLEQGLRCIPLNKFCDGIRNCPDGSDEPPECT' A
#
# COMPACT_ATOMS: atom_id res chain seq x y z
N MET A 1 23.05 25.46 -28.98
CA MET A 1 23.44 24.33 -28.10
C MET A 1 22.25 23.93 -27.23
N SER A 2 21.13 23.55 -27.86
CA SER A 2 19.84 23.33 -27.17
C SER A 2 19.31 21.90 -27.31
N GLY A 3 19.89 21.07 -28.18
CA GLY A 3 19.48 19.69 -28.41
C GLY A 3 19.90 18.73 -27.29
N TYR A 4 21.15 18.83 -26.83
CA TYR A 4 21.69 17.92 -25.80
C TYR A 4 20.95 18.03 -24.47
N SER A 5 20.52 19.23 -24.03
CA SER A 5 19.76 19.41 -22.79
C SER A 5 18.35 18.80 -22.86
N ILE A 6 17.71 18.85 -24.03
CA ILE A 6 16.40 18.23 -24.27
C ILE A 6 16.54 16.71 -24.31
N THR A 7 17.52 16.19 -25.05
CA THR A 7 17.77 14.74 -25.15
C THR A 7 18.24 14.15 -23.81
N ILE A 8 19.08 14.85 -23.04
CA ILE A 8 19.51 14.44 -21.70
C ILE A 8 18.33 14.47 -20.71
N LYS A 9 17.45 15.49 -20.76
CA LYS A 9 16.22 15.50 -19.94
C LYS A 9 15.26 14.37 -20.32
N VAL A 10 15.11 14.08 -21.61
CA VAL A 10 14.30 12.96 -22.10
C VAL A 10 14.90 11.62 -21.66
N ILE A 11 16.22 11.45 -21.74
CA ILE A 11 16.91 10.23 -21.30
C ILE A 11 16.87 10.09 -19.78
N ILE A 12 17.06 11.16 -18.99
CA ILE A 12 16.94 11.13 -17.53
C ILE A 12 15.50 10.86 -17.10
N VAL A 13 14.50 11.46 -17.75
CA VAL A 13 13.09 11.15 -17.51
C VAL A 13 12.81 9.70 -17.85
N ILE A 14 13.33 9.17 -18.96
CA ILE A 14 13.19 7.76 -19.31
C ILE A 14 13.89 6.88 -18.25
N ILE A 15 15.14 7.15 -17.85
CA ILE A 15 15.85 6.38 -16.81
C ILE A 15 15.13 6.46 -15.45
N VAL A 16 14.67 7.64 -15.03
CA VAL A 16 13.92 7.85 -13.79
C VAL A 16 12.54 7.17 -13.84
N LEU A 17 11.91 7.05 -15.03
CA LEU A 17 10.65 6.31 -15.21
C LEU A 17 10.85 4.79 -15.29
N ILE A 18 12.03 4.30 -15.70
CA ILE A 18 12.35 2.86 -15.70
C ILE A 18 12.87 2.41 -14.31
N GLU A 19 13.42 3.33 -13.49
CA GLU A 19 13.93 3.06 -12.14
C GLU A 19 13.02 3.56 -11.00
N SER A 20 11.87 4.18 -11.29
CA SER A 20 10.85 4.45 -10.29
C SER A 20 10.02 3.20 -9.96
N GLY A 21 10.70 2.09 -9.65
CA GLY A 21 10.16 1.11 -8.72
C GLY A 21 10.64 1.53 -7.35
N ALA A 22 9.80 2.24 -6.59
CA ALA A 22 10.13 2.49 -5.19
C ALA A 22 10.35 1.13 -4.49
N PRO A 23 11.36 0.97 -3.60
CA PRO A 23 11.42 -0.20 -2.72
C PRO A 23 10.19 -0.17 -1.80
N GLY A 24 9.11 -0.81 -2.25
CA GLY A 24 7.80 -0.78 -1.60
C GLY A 24 6.61 -1.13 -2.51
N GLU A 25 6.81 -1.30 -3.82
CA GLU A 25 5.68 -1.53 -4.73
C GLU A 25 5.35 -3.01 -4.92
N GLY A 26 4.52 -3.54 -4.03
CA GLY A 26 3.75 -4.75 -4.29
C GLY A 26 2.62 -4.46 -5.27
N PHE A 27 2.83 -4.71 -6.56
CA PHE A 27 1.74 -4.76 -7.53
C PHE A 27 1.24 -6.20 -7.69
N ASN A 28 0.09 -6.50 -7.06
CA ASN A 28 -0.86 -7.43 -7.64
C ASN A 28 -2.29 -6.90 -7.44
N GLY A 29 -3.00 -6.70 -8.56
CA GLY A 29 -4.29 -6.04 -8.66
C GLY A 29 -5.45 -6.79 -8.00
N GLY A 30 -5.61 -6.60 -6.70
CA GLY A 30 -6.85 -6.86 -5.98
C GLY A 30 -6.73 -6.20 -4.61
N GLY A 31 -7.69 -5.36 -4.22
CA GLY A 31 -7.67 -4.60 -2.96
C GLY A 31 -7.51 -5.49 -1.73
N ARG A 32 -6.28 -5.82 -1.37
CA ARG A 32 -5.88 -6.62 -0.23
C ARG A 32 -4.60 -6.04 0.31
N CYS A 33 -4.53 -6.01 1.64
CA CYS A 33 -3.38 -5.50 2.38
C CYS A 33 -2.12 -6.31 2.06
N GLY A 34 -0.95 -5.72 2.32
CA GLY A 34 0.34 -6.34 2.07
C GLY A 34 0.55 -7.60 2.90
N THR A 35 1.65 -8.31 2.62
CA THR A 35 2.04 -9.46 3.43
C THR A 35 2.34 -9.02 4.86
N GLY A 36 1.65 -9.60 5.84
CA GLY A 36 1.80 -9.18 7.24
C GLY A 36 0.76 -8.14 7.69
N GLU A 37 -0.26 -7.88 6.88
CA GLU A 37 -1.34 -6.95 7.21
C GLU A 37 -2.72 -7.62 7.08
N TRP A 38 -3.66 -7.19 7.91
CA TRP A 38 -5.06 -7.56 7.91
C TRP A 38 -5.92 -6.46 7.29
N SER A 39 -6.87 -6.88 6.46
CA SER A 39 -7.80 -5.97 5.79
C SER A 39 -9.06 -5.73 6.59
N CYS A 40 -9.35 -4.46 6.83
CA CYS A 40 -10.59 -3.99 7.38
C CYS A 40 -11.35 -3.17 6.35
N TYR A 41 -12.66 -3.19 6.47
CA TYR A 41 -13.52 -2.33 5.67
C TYR A 41 -13.82 -1.05 6.44
N SER A 42 -14.06 0.04 5.72
CA SER A 42 -14.58 1.31 6.23
C SER A 42 -15.52 1.90 5.19
N LEU A 43 -16.72 2.30 5.60
CA LEU A 43 -17.69 2.91 4.70
C LEU A 43 -17.24 4.27 4.16
N GLU A 44 -16.38 4.98 4.89
CA GLU A 44 -15.90 6.32 4.53
C GLU A 44 -14.56 6.29 3.80
N GLN A 45 -13.69 5.33 4.13
CA GLN A 45 -12.30 5.29 3.66
C GLN A 45 -11.99 4.07 2.79
N GLY A 46 -12.94 3.13 2.62
CA GLY A 46 -12.74 1.89 1.86
C GLY A 46 -11.89 0.87 2.61
N LEU A 47 -11.05 0.14 1.89
CA LEU A 47 -10.17 -0.88 2.45
C LEU A 47 -9.07 -0.21 3.30
N ARG A 48 -9.04 -0.51 4.59
CA ARG A 48 -7.99 -0.10 5.53
C ARG A 48 -7.15 -1.30 5.92
N CYS A 49 -5.84 -1.10 6.01
CA CYS A 49 -4.90 -2.14 6.43
C CYS A 49 -4.39 -1.85 7.83
N ILE A 50 -4.43 -2.87 8.69
CA ILE A 50 -3.76 -2.88 9.98
C ILE A 50 -2.71 -3.99 9.95
N PRO A 51 -1.64 -3.94 10.73
CA PRO A 51 -0.67 -5.02 10.74
C PRO A 51 -1.25 -6.28 11.42
N LEU A 52 -0.82 -7.48 11.02
CA LEU A 52 -1.38 -8.75 11.50
C LEU A 52 -1.25 -8.96 13.02
N ASN A 53 -0.27 -8.30 13.66
CA ASN A 53 -0.12 -8.29 15.12
C ASN A 53 -1.16 -7.42 15.85
N LYS A 54 -2.02 -6.73 15.10
CA LYS A 54 -3.16 -5.93 15.58
C LYS A 54 -4.51 -6.59 15.30
N PHE A 55 -4.49 -7.76 14.67
CA PHE A 55 -5.66 -8.62 14.63
C PHE A 55 -5.69 -9.39 15.94
N CYS A 56 -6.83 -9.45 16.62
CA CYS A 56 -6.98 -10.20 17.87
C CYS A 56 -6.01 -9.74 18.99
N ASP A 57 -5.71 -8.43 19.08
CA ASP A 57 -4.90 -7.85 20.15
C ASP A 57 -5.74 -7.32 21.34
N GLY A 58 -7.06 -7.48 21.30
CA GLY A 58 -7.99 -7.01 22.33
C GLY A 58 -8.27 -5.51 22.24
N ILE A 59 -7.77 -4.83 21.20
CA ILE A 59 -7.95 -3.42 20.96
C ILE A 59 -8.65 -3.26 19.62
N ARG A 60 -9.69 -2.43 19.57
CA ARG A 60 -10.35 -2.10 18.31
C ARG A 60 -9.46 -1.18 17.47
N ASN A 61 -8.73 -1.75 16.53
CA ASN A 61 -7.90 -1.04 15.56
C ASN A 61 -8.70 -0.68 14.30
N CYS A 62 -9.73 -1.46 13.94
CA CYS A 62 -10.55 -1.18 12.77
C CYS A 62 -11.82 -0.38 13.08
N PRO A 63 -12.21 0.54 12.16
CA PRO A 63 -13.38 1.39 12.36
C PRO A 63 -14.64 0.57 12.51
N ASP A 64 -14.75 -0.54 11.78
CA ASP A 64 -15.86 -1.49 11.86
C ASP A 64 -15.68 -2.55 12.97
N GLY A 65 -14.52 -2.60 13.62
CA GLY A 65 -14.18 -3.57 14.68
C GLY A 65 -14.01 -5.01 14.19
N SER A 66 -13.89 -5.20 12.88
CA SER A 66 -13.70 -6.51 12.23
C SER A 66 -12.38 -7.20 12.57
N ASP A 67 -11.47 -6.49 13.23
CA ASP A 67 -10.20 -7.02 13.73
C ASP A 67 -10.32 -7.78 15.07
N GLU A 68 -11.46 -7.65 15.75
CA GLU A 68 -11.75 -8.29 17.04
C GLU A 68 -13.08 -9.07 16.97
N PRO A 69 -13.19 -10.12 16.13
CA PRO A 69 -14.41 -10.91 16.03
C PRO A 69 -14.63 -11.75 17.30
N PRO A 70 -15.88 -12.14 17.61
CA PRO A 70 -16.19 -12.93 18.81
C PRO A 70 -15.57 -14.33 18.83
N GLU A 71 -15.09 -14.81 17.69
CA GLU A 71 -14.34 -16.07 17.54
C GLU A 71 -12.85 -15.97 17.93
N CYS A 72 -12.40 -14.77 18.29
CA CYS A 72 -11.12 -14.54 18.93
C CYS A 72 -11.21 -14.98 20.42
N THR A 73 -10.89 -16.25 20.70
CA THR A 73 -10.92 -16.84 22.07
C THR A 73 -9.52 -17.12 22.58
#